data_AF-A0A5Q4EFW9-F1
#
_entry.id   AF-A0A5Q4EFW9-F1
#
_cell.length_a   1.000
_cell.length_b   1.000
_cell.length_c   1.000
_cell.angle_alpha   90.00
_cell.angle_beta   90.00
_cell.angle_gamma   90.00
#
_symmetry.space_group_name_H-M   'P 1'
#
loop_
_entity.id
_entity.type
_entity.pdbx_description
1 polymer ?
#
loop_
_entity_poly.entity_id
_entity_poly.type
_entity_poly.pdbx_seq_one_letter_code
_entity_poly.pdbx_strand_id
1 'polypeptide(L)'
;MRKFEAISVLLILGLIVYRIFFGIELQVFLRVMLTLMAIFYMWFGLFLFNRTRPLDLFDKWKRKELSLFQISGSITFGFLYSFSFITIMYAVNFYAAMNTMILLAFLFNVSIIGLCYFSLWQGKVETSFLKQFLVRSWVLASLFAVMMLVPLDQRLNALYKDYPDFIEAYNQYLEYPDHPESLQRLKEERSAFR
;
A
#
# COMPACT_ATOMS: atom_id res chain seq x y z
N MET A 1 4.35 9.12 13.60
CA MET A 1 3.46 9.40 12.46
C MET A 1 2.74 10.72 12.71
N ARG A 2 2.41 11.50 11.68
CA ARG A 2 1.59 12.71 11.88
C ARG A 2 0.15 12.28 12.23
N LYS A 3 -0.58 13.09 12.98
CA LYS A 3 -1.97 12.78 13.41
C LYS A 3 -2.86 12.40 12.22
N PHE A 4 -2.80 13.18 11.14
CA PHE A 4 -3.54 12.92 9.90
C PHE A 4 -3.26 11.54 9.31
N GLU A 5 -1.98 11.18 9.17
CA GLU A 5 -1.56 9.89 8.62
C GLU A 5 -2.07 8.72 9.47
N ALA A 6 -1.95 8.82 10.79
CA ALA A 6 -2.43 7.79 11.71
C ALA A 6 -3.96 7.61 11.60
N ILE A 7 -4.71 8.71 11.52
CA ILE A 7 -6.17 8.68 11.34
C ILE A 7 -6.52 8.02 10.01
N SER A 8 -5.87 8.39 8.90
CA SER A 8 -6.14 7.79 7.59
C SER A 8 -5.82 6.30 7.56
N VAL A 9 -4.72 5.87 8.17
CA VAL A 9 -4.36 4.44 8.26
C VAL A 9 -5.38 3.67 9.11
N LEU A 10 -5.78 4.21 10.27
CA LEU A 10 -6.80 3.58 11.11
C LEU A 10 -8.15 3.48 10.38
N LEU A 11 -8.51 4.51 9.62
CA LEU A 11 -9.73 4.52 8.82
C LEU A 11 -9.67 3.46 7.71
N ILE A 12 -8.55 3.35 6.99
CA ILE A 12 -8.34 2.28 5.99
C ILE A 12 -8.44 0.90 6.62
N LEU A 13 -7.79 0.68 7.78
CA LEU A 13 -7.87 -0.59 8.50
C LEU A 13 -9.32 -0.89 8.92
N GLY A 14 -10.04 0.10 9.46
CA GLY A 14 -11.45 -0.04 9.81
C GLY A 14 -12.32 -0.41 8.62
N LEU A 15 -12.07 0.17 7.44
CA LEU A 15 -12.78 -0.16 6.20
C LEU A 15 -12.43 -1.56 5.67
N ILE A 16 -11.18 -2.01 5.80
CA ILE A 16 -10.80 -3.38 5.44
C ILE A 16 -11.51 -4.38 6.37
N VAL A 17 -11.52 -4.10 7.68
CA VAL A 17 -12.23 -4.94 8.67
C VAL A 17 -13.73 -4.95 8.39
N TYR A 18 -14.33 -3.78 8.18
CA TYR A 18 -15.75 -3.68 7.80
C TYR A 18 -16.03 -4.55 6.57
N ARG A 19 -15.16 -4.49 5.56
CA ARG A 19 -15.32 -5.26 4.35
C ARG A 19 -15.31 -6.78 4.58
N ILE A 20 -14.47 -7.26 5.49
CA ILE A 20 -14.36 -8.68 5.82
C ILE A 20 -15.62 -9.18 6.54
N PHE A 21 -16.27 -8.35 7.38
CA PHE A 21 -17.40 -8.79 8.22
C PHE A 21 -18.78 -8.42 7.69
N PHE A 22 -18.92 -7.29 7.00
CA PHE A 22 -20.21 -6.70 6.60
C PHE A 22 -20.39 -6.59 5.07
N GLY A 23 -19.39 -6.99 4.27
CA GLY A 23 -19.49 -7.02 2.82
C GLY A 23 -18.91 -5.78 2.10
N ILE A 24 -19.29 -5.61 0.84
CA ILE A 24 -18.58 -4.74 -0.13
C ILE A 24 -19.14 -3.32 -0.29
N GLU A 25 -20.19 -2.96 0.45
CA GLU A 25 -20.90 -1.66 0.32
C GLU A 25 -20.00 -0.42 0.38
N LEU A 26 -18.96 -0.46 1.22
CA LEU A 26 -18.02 0.67 1.41
C LEU A 26 -16.77 0.57 0.52
N GLN A 27 -16.77 -0.27 -0.51
CA GLN A 27 -15.60 -0.52 -1.35
C GLN A 27 -15.14 0.74 -2.11
N VAL A 28 -16.06 1.56 -2.60
CA VAL A 28 -15.73 2.83 -3.28
C VAL A 28 -14.97 3.76 -2.34
N PHE A 29 -15.47 3.90 -1.10
CA PHE A 29 -14.84 4.75 -0.10
C PHE A 29 -13.44 4.25 0.30
N LEU A 30 -13.28 2.93 0.48
CA LEU A 30 -11.97 2.32 0.70
C LEU A 30 -11.00 2.58 -0.46
N ARG A 31 -11.46 2.46 -1.71
CA ARG A 31 -10.65 2.74 -2.89
C ARG A 31 -10.17 4.19 -2.89
N VAL A 32 -11.08 5.14 -2.68
CA VAL A 32 -10.74 6.57 -2.60
C VAL A 32 -9.70 6.83 -1.52
N MET A 33 -9.87 6.25 -0.32
CA MET A 33 -8.93 6.44 0.79
C MET A 33 -7.54 5.87 0.49
N LEU A 34 -7.47 4.69 -0.12
CA LEU A 34 -6.19 4.10 -0.57
C LEU A 34 -5.52 4.96 -1.65
N THR A 35 -6.29 5.47 -2.62
CA THR A 35 -5.77 6.36 -3.67
C THR A 35 -5.25 7.67 -3.09
N LEU A 36 -6.00 8.30 -2.18
CA LEU A 36 -5.57 9.54 -1.51
C LEU A 36 -4.28 9.32 -0.72
N MET A 37 -4.16 8.18 -0.02
CA MET A 37 -2.94 7.85 0.71
C MET A 37 -1.75 7.59 -0.23
N ALA A 38 -1.95 6.90 -1.35
CA ALA A 38 -0.91 6.70 -2.35
C ALA A 38 -0.40 8.04 -2.90
N ILE A 39 -1.31 8.92 -3.33
CA ILE A 39 -0.99 10.27 -3.80
C ILE A 39 -0.26 11.07 -2.71
N PHE A 40 -0.76 11.00 -1.47
CA PHE A 40 -0.18 11.73 -0.34
C PHE A 40 1.28 11.32 -0.10
N TYR A 41 1.58 10.02 -0.07
CA TYR A 41 2.95 9.53 0.10
C TYR A 41 3.86 9.86 -1.09
N MET A 42 3.34 9.79 -2.31
CA MET A 42 4.09 10.08 -3.53
C MET A 42 4.51 11.55 -3.61
N TRP A 43 3.56 12.47 -3.41
CA TRP A 43 3.80 13.90 -3.57
C TRP A 43 4.39 14.56 -2.32
N PHE A 44 3.96 14.14 -1.13
CA PHE A 44 4.35 14.78 0.11
C PHE A 44 5.42 14.01 0.89
N GLY A 45 6.00 12.93 0.36
CA GLY A 45 7.04 12.14 1.02
C GLY A 45 8.20 13.00 1.57
N LEU A 46 8.74 13.90 0.74
CA LEU A 46 9.81 14.83 1.16
C LEU A 46 9.43 15.65 2.41
N PHE A 47 8.25 16.26 2.39
CA PHE A 47 7.77 17.14 3.47
C PHE A 47 7.34 16.35 4.70
N LEU A 48 6.74 15.18 4.49
CA LEU A 48 6.24 14.31 5.53
C LEU A 48 7.39 13.79 6.40
N PHE A 49 8.47 13.34 5.77
CA PHE A 49 9.58 12.67 6.45
C PHE A 49 10.61 13.63 7.03
N ASN A 50 10.84 14.78 6.41
CA ASN A 50 11.76 15.79 6.92
C ASN A 50 11.08 16.80 7.87
N ARG A 51 9.78 16.65 8.11
CA ARG A 51 8.96 17.58 8.90
C ARG A 51 8.97 19.02 8.39
N THR A 52 9.32 19.24 7.13
CA THR A 52 9.34 20.55 6.49
C THR A 52 7.97 20.92 5.92
N ARG A 53 7.70 22.22 5.78
CA ARG A 53 6.53 22.74 5.06
C ARG A 53 6.92 23.03 3.60
N PRO A 54 5.98 22.97 2.64
CA PRO A 54 6.25 23.37 1.26
C PRO A 54 6.89 24.76 1.12
N LEU A 55 6.45 25.70 1.96
CA LEU A 55 6.97 27.07 1.99
C LEU A 55 8.42 27.15 2.47
N ASP A 56 8.89 26.18 3.25
CA ASP A 56 10.27 26.16 3.77
C ASP A 56 11.30 25.93 2.65
N LEU A 57 10.89 25.34 1.52
CA LEU A 57 11.77 25.18 0.36
C LEU A 57 12.05 26.50 -0.38
N PHE A 58 11.30 27.57 -0.14
CA PHE A 58 11.63 28.87 -0.72
C PHE A 58 12.70 29.60 0.08
N ASP A 59 12.87 29.25 1.36
CA ASP A 59 13.92 29.80 2.21
C ASP A 59 15.28 29.12 1.92
N LYS A 60 16.31 29.92 1.65
CA LYS A 60 17.66 29.40 1.38
C LYS A 60 18.30 28.79 2.63
N TRP A 61 17.97 29.29 3.82
CA TRP A 61 18.57 28.81 5.07
C TRP A 61 18.05 27.43 5.44
N LYS A 62 16.73 27.25 5.41
CA LYS A 62 16.08 25.96 5.71
C LYS A 62 16.44 24.86 4.70
N ARG A 63 16.69 25.22 3.43
CA ARG A 63 17.16 24.26 2.42
C ARG A 63 18.55 23.70 2.73
N LYS A 64 19.44 24.49 3.36
CA LYS A 64 20.81 24.04 3.69
C LYS A 64 20.86 23.00 4.80
N GLU A 65 19.80 22.90 5.61
CA GLU A 65 19.70 21.92 6.69
C GLU A 65 19.39 20.50 6.17
N LEU A 66 18.88 20.38 4.94
CA LEU A 66 18.53 19.09 4.35
C LEU A 66 19.73 18.49 3.62
N SER A 67 20.18 17.34 4.09
CA SER A 67 21.21 16.56 3.40
C SER A 67 20.64 15.94 2.11
N LEU A 68 21.51 15.73 1.11
CA LEU A 68 21.12 15.08 -0.15
C LEU A 68 20.55 13.68 0.08
N PHE A 69 21.06 12.95 1.08
CA PHE A 69 20.54 11.65 1.51
C PHE A 69 19.12 11.74 2.08
N GLN A 70 18.82 12.74 2.90
CA GLN A 70 17.48 12.96 3.42
C GLN A 70 16.48 13.29 2.30
N ILE A 71 16.89 14.11 1.33
CA ILE A 71 16.05 14.48 0.19
C ILE A 71 15.77 13.25 -0.68
N SER A 72 16.82 12.59 -1.17
CA SER A 72 16.67 11.43 -2.06
C SER A 72 15.96 10.27 -1.36
N GLY A 73 16.34 9.95 -0.13
CA GLY A 73 15.71 8.91 0.68
C GLY A 73 14.23 9.19 0.91
N SER A 74 13.84 10.43 1.22
CA SER A 74 12.44 10.77 1.47
C SER A 74 11.56 10.66 0.22
N ILE A 75 12.09 11.03 -0.95
CA ILE A 75 11.39 10.88 -2.24
C ILE A 75 11.25 9.39 -2.57
N THR A 76 12.35 8.63 -2.51
CA THR A 76 12.35 7.20 -2.82
C THR A 76 11.44 6.43 -1.88
N PHE A 77 11.52 6.65 -0.57
CA PHE A 77 10.63 5.98 0.39
C PHE A 77 9.17 6.42 0.22
N GLY A 78 8.91 7.68 -0.11
CA GLY A 78 7.56 8.16 -0.43
C GLY A 78 6.95 7.42 -1.62
N PHE A 79 7.74 7.21 -2.68
CA PHE A 79 7.34 6.40 -3.83
C PHE A 79 7.07 4.94 -3.45
N LEU A 80 7.95 4.30 -2.68
CA LEU A 80 7.78 2.90 -2.25
C LEU A 80 6.55 2.70 -1.34
N TYR A 81 6.24 3.66 -0.47
CA TYR A 81 5.01 3.61 0.31
C TYR A 81 3.77 3.85 -0.54
N SER A 82 3.81 4.78 -1.50
CA SER A 82 2.74 4.93 -2.49
C SER A 82 2.46 3.62 -3.23
N PHE A 83 3.52 2.97 -3.73
CA PHE A 83 3.43 1.65 -4.35
C PHE A 83 2.82 0.59 -3.41
N SER A 84 3.13 0.65 -2.12
CA SER A 84 2.53 -0.22 -1.11
C SER A 84 1.01 -0.01 -1.00
N PHE A 85 0.53 1.24 -0.96
CA PHE A 85 -0.92 1.52 -0.93
C PHE A 85 -1.63 1.09 -2.23
N ILE A 86 -1.00 1.28 -3.39
CA ILE A 86 -1.50 0.78 -4.67
C ILE A 86 -1.58 -0.75 -4.64
N THR A 87 -0.57 -1.42 -4.08
CA THR A 87 -0.57 -2.88 -3.93
C THR A 87 -1.71 -3.37 -3.03
N ILE A 88 -1.97 -2.69 -1.90
CA ILE A 88 -3.14 -3.00 -1.05
C ILE A 88 -4.43 -2.86 -1.86
N MET A 89 -4.56 -1.81 -2.68
CA MET A 89 -5.72 -1.64 -3.55
C MET A 89 -5.86 -2.81 -4.54
N TYR A 90 -4.77 -3.26 -5.16
CA TYR A 90 -4.80 -4.41 -6.07
C TYR A 90 -5.20 -5.71 -5.35
N ALA A 91 -4.64 -5.96 -4.17
CA ALA A 91 -4.95 -7.13 -3.35
C ALA A 91 -6.42 -7.16 -2.92
N VAL A 92 -6.92 -6.03 -2.43
CA VAL A 92 -8.29 -5.90 -1.93
C VAL A 92 -9.33 -5.93 -3.06
N ASN A 93 -8.97 -5.59 -4.30
CA ASN A 93 -9.89 -5.65 -5.46
C ASN A 93 -9.69 -6.89 -6.34
N PHE A 94 -8.81 -7.83 -5.95
CA PHE A 94 -8.48 -9.02 -6.73
C PHE A 94 -8.12 -8.68 -8.19
N TYR A 95 -7.29 -7.66 -8.38
CA TYR A 95 -6.79 -7.32 -9.71
C TYR A 95 -5.71 -8.31 -10.18
N ALA A 96 -5.53 -8.37 -11.51
CA ALA A 96 -4.45 -9.13 -12.10
C ALA A 96 -3.09 -8.67 -11.53
N ALA A 97 -2.15 -9.59 -11.43
CA ALA A 97 -0.82 -9.38 -10.83
C ALA A 97 -0.79 -9.02 -9.34
N MET A 98 -1.91 -9.08 -8.59
CA MET A 98 -1.91 -8.72 -7.17
C MET A 98 -0.89 -9.51 -6.34
N ASN A 99 -0.70 -10.81 -6.58
CA ASN A 99 0.23 -11.63 -5.80
C ASN A 99 1.69 -11.21 -6.08
N THR A 100 2.02 -10.92 -7.33
CA THR A 100 3.32 -10.37 -7.73
C THR A 100 3.57 -9.00 -7.09
N MET A 101 2.55 -8.12 -7.10
CA MET A 101 2.65 -6.82 -6.46
C MET A 101 2.81 -6.92 -4.95
N ILE A 102 2.08 -7.82 -4.27
CA ILE A 102 2.21 -8.08 -2.83
C ILE A 102 3.64 -8.53 -2.52
N LEU A 103 4.17 -9.51 -3.26
CA LEU A 103 5.55 -9.97 -3.07
C LEU A 103 6.56 -8.83 -3.27
N LEU A 104 6.41 -8.04 -4.33
CA LEU A 104 7.32 -6.93 -4.62
C LEU A 104 7.26 -5.85 -3.52
N ALA A 105 6.06 -5.48 -3.08
CA ALA A 105 5.86 -4.51 -2.01
C ALA A 105 6.41 -5.03 -0.67
N PHE A 106 6.26 -6.32 -0.38
CA PHE A 106 6.88 -6.97 0.77
C PHE A 106 8.40 -6.86 0.71
N LEU A 107 9.02 -7.26 -0.40
CA LEU A 107 10.47 -7.19 -0.60
C LEU A 107 11.01 -5.76 -0.52
N PHE A 108 10.30 -4.77 -1.05
CA PHE A 108 10.66 -3.36 -0.89
C PHE A 108 10.63 -2.93 0.57
N ASN A 109 9.61 -3.29 1.34
CA ASN A 109 9.54 -2.92 2.76
C ASN A 109 10.61 -3.63 3.60
N VAL A 110 10.90 -4.90 3.33
CA VAL A 110 12.04 -5.63 3.94
C VAL A 110 13.37 -4.98 3.58
N SER A 111 13.54 -4.54 2.33
CA SER A 111 14.74 -3.85 1.88
C SER A 111 14.92 -2.50 2.59
N ILE A 112 13.85 -1.72 2.77
CA ILE A 112 13.87 -0.47 3.56
C ILE A 112 14.30 -0.76 5.00
N ILE A 113 13.74 -1.81 5.62
CA ILE A 113 14.09 -2.22 6.99
C ILE A 113 15.59 -2.54 7.08
N GLY A 114 16.10 -3.37 6.16
CA GLY A 114 17.52 -3.72 6.08
C GLY A 114 18.42 -2.51 5.89
N LEU A 115 18.09 -1.62 4.94
CA LEU A 115 18.84 -0.38 4.70
C LEU A 115 18.83 0.54 5.93
N CYS A 116 17.71 0.65 6.63
CA CYS A 116 17.62 1.47 7.84
C CYS A 116 18.48 0.89 8.97
N TYR A 117 18.42 -0.41 9.23
CA TYR A 117 19.27 -1.05 10.26
C TYR A 117 20.75 -0.95 9.90
N PHE A 118 21.11 -1.16 8.64
CA PHE A 118 22.48 -0.98 8.16
C PHE A 118 22.99 0.46 8.36
N SER A 119 22.16 1.45 8.02
CA SER A 119 22.50 2.87 8.19
C SER A 119 22.62 3.27 9.67
N LEU A 120 21.77 2.70 10.54
CA LEU A 120 21.86 2.89 11.99
C LEU A 120 23.14 2.28 12.56
N TRP A 121 23.52 1.08 12.10
CA TRP A 121 24.74 0.41 12.53
C TRP A 121 26.00 1.20 12.18
N GLN A 122 26.02 1.90 11.04
CA GLN A 122 27.13 2.78 10.66
C GLN A 122 27.18 4.11 11.45
N GLY A 123 26.12 4.46 12.19
CA GLY A 123 26.05 5.71 12.95
C GLY A 123 26.05 7.00 12.11
N LYS A 124 25.84 6.90 10.79
CA LYS A 124 25.98 8.03 9.84
C LYS A 124 24.75 8.94 9.75
N VAL A 125 23.61 8.50 10.28
CA VAL A 125 22.31 9.15 10.06
C VAL A 125 21.58 9.29 11.38
N GLU A 126 20.84 10.39 11.54
CA GLU A 126 20.00 10.60 12.71
C GLU A 126 19.01 9.46 12.93
N THR A 127 19.05 8.91 14.15
CA THR A 127 18.20 7.80 14.56
C THR A 127 16.70 8.13 14.46
N SER A 128 16.35 9.39 14.74
CA SER A 128 14.97 9.88 14.69
C SER A 128 14.38 9.83 13.26
N PHE A 129 15.20 10.15 12.26
CA PHE A 129 14.84 10.12 10.85
C PHE A 129 14.63 8.68 10.37
N LEU A 130 15.54 7.76 10.70
CA LEU A 130 15.43 6.36 10.26
C LEU A 130 14.30 5.59 10.98
N LYS A 131 14.09 5.84 12.26
CA LYS A 131 13.07 5.16 13.07
C LYS A 131 11.67 5.29 12.48
N GLN A 132 11.37 6.40 11.83
CA GLN A 132 10.05 6.63 11.24
C GLN A 132 9.78 5.73 10.01
N PHE A 133 10.83 5.39 9.24
CA PHE A 133 10.72 4.47 8.11
C PHE A 133 10.61 3.03 8.59
N LEU A 134 11.41 2.66 9.59
CA LEU A 134 11.35 1.35 10.23
C LEU A 134 9.94 1.00 10.70
N VAL A 135 9.30 1.88 11.46
CA VAL A 135 7.95 1.62 11.99
C VAL A 135 6.94 1.41 10.86
N ARG A 136 6.96 2.26 9.82
CA ARG A 136 6.04 2.16 8.68
C ARG A 136 6.27 0.89 7.87
N SER A 137 7.53 0.60 7.56
CA SER A 137 7.89 -0.57 6.78
C SER A 137 7.64 -1.86 7.52
N TRP A 138 7.80 -1.91 8.85
CA TRP A 138 7.39 -3.06 9.65
C TRP A 138 5.88 -3.29 9.57
N VAL A 139 5.06 -2.25 9.77
CA VAL A 139 3.60 -2.38 9.68
C VAL A 139 3.17 -2.88 8.30
N LEU A 140 3.72 -2.32 7.22
CA LEU A 140 3.38 -2.73 5.85
C LEU A 140 3.93 -4.12 5.51
N ALA A 141 5.16 -4.45 5.90
CA ALA A 141 5.73 -5.78 5.67
C ALA A 141 4.93 -6.87 6.40
N SER A 142 4.52 -6.63 7.65
CA SER A 142 3.67 -7.54 8.40
C SER A 142 2.30 -7.71 7.72
N LEU A 143 1.69 -6.63 7.24
CA LEU A 143 0.43 -6.69 6.50
C LEU A 143 0.56 -7.54 5.23
N PHE A 144 1.60 -7.31 4.42
CA PHE A 144 1.83 -8.08 3.19
C PHE A 144 2.17 -9.54 3.48
N ALA A 145 2.94 -9.82 4.54
CA ALA A 145 3.21 -11.19 4.97
C ALA A 145 1.92 -11.94 5.31
N VAL A 146 1.02 -11.32 6.09
CA VAL A 146 -0.30 -11.90 6.39
C VAL A 146 -1.10 -12.13 5.10
N MET A 147 -1.14 -11.17 4.18
CA MET A 147 -1.84 -11.32 2.90
C MET A 147 -1.29 -12.45 2.02
N MET A 148 0.02 -12.75 2.11
CA MET A 148 0.65 -13.86 1.40
C MET A 148 0.38 -15.23 2.06
N LEU A 149 0.25 -15.25 3.39
CA LEU A 149 -0.01 -16.48 4.14
C LEU A 149 -1.46 -16.97 3.98
N VAL A 150 -2.41 -16.07 3.72
CA VAL A 150 -3.80 -16.46 3.48
C VAL A 150 -3.99 -16.86 1.99
N PRO A 151 -4.39 -18.12 1.71
CA PRO A 151 -4.63 -18.59 0.35
C PRO A 151 -5.64 -17.73 -0.41
N LEU A 152 -5.49 -17.66 -1.73
CA LEU A 152 -6.37 -16.90 -2.61
C LEU A 152 -7.84 -17.33 -2.45
N ASP A 153 -8.11 -18.63 -2.48
CA ASP A 153 -9.46 -19.17 -2.39
C ASP A 153 -10.14 -18.79 -1.06
N GLN A 154 -9.38 -18.80 0.04
CA GLN A 154 -9.90 -18.39 1.34
C GLN A 154 -10.23 -16.89 1.36
N ARG A 155 -9.37 -16.03 0.80
CA ARG A 155 -9.63 -14.58 0.70
C ARG A 155 -10.87 -14.31 -0.15
N LEU A 156 -11.00 -15.02 -1.27
CA LEU A 156 -12.04 -14.81 -2.24
C LEU A 156 -13.41 -15.30 -1.71
N ASN A 157 -13.44 -16.50 -1.13
CA ASN A 157 -14.64 -17.03 -0.46
C ASN A 157 -15.05 -16.20 0.75
N ALA A 158 -14.11 -15.63 1.51
CA ALA A 158 -14.45 -14.78 2.65
C ALA A 158 -15.09 -13.46 2.23
N LEU A 159 -14.66 -12.86 1.11
CA LEU A 159 -15.08 -11.53 0.68
C LEU A 159 -16.25 -11.53 -0.31
N TYR A 160 -16.43 -12.62 -1.05
CA TYR A 160 -17.42 -12.74 -2.13
C TYR A 160 -18.31 -13.96 -1.96
N LYS A 161 -18.50 -14.45 -0.73
CA LYS A 161 -19.34 -15.62 -0.44
C LYS A 161 -20.73 -15.54 -1.07
N ASP A 162 -21.32 -14.35 -1.07
CA ASP A 162 -22.67 -14.10 -1.57
C ASP A 162 -22.72 -13.94 -3.11
N TYR A 163 -21.57 -14.03 -3.78
CA TYR A 163 -21.39 -13.79 -5.22
C TYR A 163 -20.66 -14.97 -5.90
N PRO A 164 -21.27 -16.18 -5.94
CA PRO A 164 -20.63 -17.39 -6.47
C PRO A 164 -20.21 -17.27 -7.94
N ASP A 165 -20.99 -16.55 -8.76
CA ASP A 165 -20.70 -16.36 -10.19
C ASP A 165 -19.40 -15.58 -10.40
N PHE A 166 -19.11 -14.61 -9.53
CA PHE A 166 -17.82 -13.90 -9.53
C PHE A 166 -16.66 -14.82 -9.17
N ILE A 167 -16.86 -15.74 -8.21
CA ILE A 167 -15.84 -16.70 -7.81
C ILE A 167 -15.50 -17.63 -8.97
N GLU A 168 -16.53 -18.15 -9.64
CA GLU A 168 -16.36 -19.01 -10.82
C GLU A 168 -15.64 -18.26 -11.95
N ALA A 169 -16.10 -17.05 -12.30
CA ALA A 169 -15.48 -16.24 -13.34
C ALA A 169 -14.03 -15.88 -13.03
N TYR A 170 -13.70 -15.65 -11.76
CA TYR A 170 -12.34 -15.38 -11.33
C TYR A 170 -11.44 -16.61 -11.42
N ASN A 171 -11.92 -17.78 -10.98
CA ASN A 171 -11.19 -19.04 -11.09
C ASN A 171 -10.95 -19.42 -12.55
N GLN A 172 -11.96 -19.26 -13.41
CA GLN A 172 -11.84 -19.49 -14.85
C GLN A 172 -10.78 -18.56 -15.49
N TYR A 173 -10.69 -17.31 -15.05
CA TYR A 173 -9.66 -16.38 -15.50
C TYR A 173 -8.25 -16.77 -15.03
N LEU A 174 -8.12 -17.38 -13.84
CA LEU A 174 -6.83 -17.89 -13.36
C LEU A 174 -6.34 -19.11 -14.16
N GLU A 175 -7.26 -19.99 -14.56
CA GLU A 175 -6.95 -21.18 -15.38
C GLU A 175 -6.64 -20.80 -16.83
N TYR A 176 -7.36 -19.83 -17.38
CA TYR A 176 -7.29 -19.43 -18.79
C TYR A 176 -7.11 -17.91 -18.95
N PRO A 177 -5.97 -17.33 -18.53
CA PRO A 177 -5.76 -15.88 -18.53
C PRO A 177 -5.64 -15.27 -19.93
N ASP A 178 -5.23 -16.06 -20.93
CA ASP A 178 -5.04 -15.63 -22.33
C ASP A 178 -6.32 -15.70 -23.16
N HIS A 179 -7.41 -16.27 -22.61
CA HIS A 179 -8.69 -16.34 -23.30
C HIS A 179 -9.46 -15.01 -23.12
N PRO A 180 -9.82 -14.31 -24.21
CA PRO A 180 -10.52 -13.03 -24.09
C PRO A 180 -11.91 -13.16 -23.44
N GLU A 181 -12.55 -14.31 -23.58
CA GLU A 181 -13.87 -14.62 -23.00
C GLU A 181 -13.84 -14.69 -21.47
N SER A 182 -12.79 -15.27 -20.87
CA SER A 182 -12.66 -15.36 -19.40
C SER A 182 -12.49 -13.97 -18.77
N LEU A 183 -11.71 -13.10 -19.42
CA LEU A 183 -11.55 -11.71 -19.00
C LEU A 183 -12.85 -10.90 -19.15
N GLN A 184 -13.62 -11.15 -20.20
CA GLN A 184 -14.90 -10.48 -20.42
C GLN A 184 -15.93 -10.88 -19.35
N ARG A 185 -16.10 -12.19 -19.10
CA ARG A 185 -16.98 -12.71 -18.05
C ARG A 185 -16.61 -12.14 -16.67
N LEU A 186 -15.32 -12.12 -16.33
CA LEU A 186 -14.85 -11.51 -15.08
C LEU A 186 -15.19 -10.01 -14.96
N LYS A 187 -15.14 -9.26 -16.07
CA LYS A 187 -15.50 -7.83 -16.06
C LYS A 187 -17.00 -7.62 -15.89
N GLU A 188 -17.81 -8.44 -16.52
CA GLU A 188 -19.28 -8.41 -16.44
C GLU A 188 -19.72 -8.71 -15.01
N GLU A 189 -19.28 -9.83 -14.43
CA GLU A 189 -19.58 -10.18 -13.03
C GLU A 189 -19.09 -9.12 -12.06
N ARG A 190 -17.86 -8.60 -12.25
CA ARG A 190 -17.33 -7.52 -11.39
C ARG A 190 -18.14 -6.23 -11.48
N SER A 191 -18.86 -5.98 -12.58
CA SER A 191 -19.67 -4.77 -12.76
C SER A 191 -20.98 -4.81 -11.97
N ALA A 192 -21.48 -6.01 -11.63
CA ALA A 192 -22.68 -6.19 -10.83
C ALA A 192 -22.54 -5.68 -9.39
N PHE A 193 -21.30 -5.46 -8.92
CA PHE A 193 -20.98 -5.07 -7.55
C PHE A 193 -20.18 -3.78 -7.44
N ARG A 194 -20.24 -2.94 -8.48
CA ARG A 194 -19.48 -1.68 -8.58
C ARG A 194 -20.21 -0.49 -8.01
#